data_AF-A0A920L5U8-F1
#
_entry.id   AF-A0A920L5U8-F1
#
_cell.length_a   1.000
_cell.length_b   1.000
_cell.length_c   1.000
_cell.angle_alpha   90.00
_cell.angle_beta   90.00
_cell.angle_gamma   90.00
#
_symmetry.space_group_name_H-M   'P 1'
#
loop_
_entity.id
_entity.type
_entity.pdbx_description
1 polymer ?
#
loop_
_entity_poly.entity_id
_entity_poly.type
_entity_poly.pdbx_seq_one_letter_code
_entity_poly.pdbx_strand_id
1 'polypeptide(L)'
;MGRLFRYDSVEVTKKNLLVFIRPTIIRDDEDLAGATAEKYRYIRDQQMERRERGLMFLDDGNLPVLPTWEEQIQQLPEVPADDAGQE
;
A
#
# COMPACT_ATOMS: atom_id res chain seq x y z
N MET A 1 -19.42 -59.20 1.66
CA MET A 1 -20.27 -58.93 2.83
C MET A 1 -19.89 -57.56 3.37
N GLY A 2 -20.55 -56.54 2.83
CA GLY A 2 -20.07 -55.16 2.88
C GLY A 2 -21.04 -54.26 3.62
N ARG A 3 -20.50 -53.53 4.61
CA ARG A 3 -20.86 -52.19 5.12
C ARG A 3 -22.32 -51.68 5.00
N LEU A 4 -23.33 -52.52 5.09
CA LEU A 4 -24.73 -52.06 5.15
C LEU A 4 -24.99 -51.47 6.54
N PHE A 5 -25.54 -50.25 6.58
CA PHE A 5 -26.01 -49.48 7.75
C PHE A 5 -24.99 -48.66 8.58
N ARG A 6 -23.99 -48.02 7.97
CA ARG A 6 -23.12 -47.08 8.72
C ARG A 6 -23.08 -45.68 8.09
N TYR A 7 -23.24 -44.66 8.93
CA TYR A 7 -23.01 -43.25 8.61
C TYR A 7 -21.60 -42.89 9.08
N ASP A 8 -20.65 -42.74 8.16
CA ASP A 8 -19.28 -42.36 8.46
C ASP A 8 -19.06 -40.91 7.99
N SER A 9 -18.84 -39.98 8.92
CA SER A 9 -18.41 -38.61 8.62
C SER A 9 -16.97 -38.42 9.09
N VAL A 10 -16.09 -38.03 8.18
CA VAL A 10 -14.70 -37.71 8.49
C VAL A 10 -14.45 -36.30 8.00
N GLU A 11 -14.29 -35.37 8.94
CA GLU A 11 -13.96 -33.97 8.65
C GLU A 11 -12.50 -33.72 9.02
N VAL A 12 -11.69 -33.30 8.04
CA VAL A 12 -10.29 -32.92 8.27
C VAL A 12 -10.12 -31.47 7.86
N THR A 13 -10.04 -30.59 8.86
CA THR A 13 -9.89 -29.15 8.64
C THR A 13 -8.46 -28.73 8.98
N LYS A 14 -7.74 -28.19 7.99
CA LYS A 14 -6.38 -27.65 8.15
C LYS A 14 -6.40 -26.13 7.93
N LYS A 15 -5.99 -25.37 8.95
CA LYS A 15 -5.86 -23.90 8.88
C LYS A 15 -4.40 -23.52 9.05
N ASN A 16 -3.86 -22.70 8.15
CA ASN A 16 -2.53 -22.12 8.26
C ASN A 16 -2.66 -20.59 8.22
N LEU A 17 -2.28 -19.92 9.31
CA LEU A 17 -2.23 -18.47 9.41
C LEU A 17 -0.80 -18.10 9.76
N LEU A 18 -0.16 -17.30 8.92
CA LEU A 18 1.17 -16.76 9.16
C LEU A 18 1.08 -15.23 9.10
N VAL A 19 1.65 -14.57 10.10
CA VAL A 19 1.75 -13.11 10.16
C VAL A 19 3.23 -12.75 10.09
N PHE A 20 3.62 -12.01 9.07
CA PHE A 20 5.01 -11.58 8.85
C PHE A 20 5.13 -10.07 9.02
N ILE A 21 6.28 -9.63 9.52
CA ILE A 21 6.66 -8.22 9.60
C ILE A 21 8.06 -8.02 9.02
N ARG A 22 8.24 -6.94 8.27
CA ARG A 22 9.53 -6.51 7.71
C ARG A 22 9.82 -5.09 8.21
N PRO A 23 10.58 -4.93 9.31
CA PRO A 23 10.98 -3.60 9.75
C PRO A 23 12.05 -3.02 8.82
N THR A 24 12.00 -1.70 8.63
CA THR A 24 13.03 -0.93 7.91
C THR A 24 13.42 0.24 8.81
N ILE A 25 14.71 0.36 9.14
CA ILE A 25 15.25 1.46 9.95
C ILE A 25 15.59 2.59 8.99
N ILE A 26 14.93 3.74 9.15
CA ILE A 26 15.23 4.97 8.40
C ILE A 26 16.12 5.82 9.30
N ARG A 27 17.31 6.20 8.82
CA ARG A 27 18.32 6.90 9.62
C ARG A 27 18.49 8.35 9.21
N ASP A 28 18.45 8.60 7.91
CA ASP A 28 18.74 9.90 7.31
C ASP A 28 17.54 10.38 6.47
N ASP A 29 17.42 11.69 6.26
CA ASP A 29 16.31 12.28 5.51
C ASP A 29 16.33 11.85 4.02
N GLU A 30 17.51 11.60 3.46
CA GLU A 30 17.65 11.05 2.10
C GLU A 30 17.07 9.62 1.99
N ASP A 31 17.28 8.77 3.01
CA ASP A 31 16.70 7.43 3.07
C ASP A 31 15.17 7.49 3.18
N LEU A 32 14.66 8.46 3.96
CA LEU A 32 13.22 8.71 4.11
C LEU A 32 12.61 9.17 2.79
N ALA A 33 13.24 10.12 2.12
CA ALA A 33 12.83 10.63 0.82
C ALA A 33 12.85 9.52 -0.24
N GLY A 34 13.89 8.69 -0.28
CA GLY A 34 14.00 7.54 -1.19
C GLY A 34 12.88 6.51 -0.97
N ALA A 35 12.67 6.09 0.29
CA ALA A 35 11.65 5.11 0.66
C ALA A 35 10.22 5.59 0.38
N THR A 36 9.98 6.89 0.55
CA THR A 36 8.67 7.52 0.31
C THR A 36 8.44 7.77 -1.19
N ALA A 37 9.46 8.21 -1.91
CA ALA A 37 9.36 8.52 -3.34
C ALA A 37 9.04 7.27 -4.18
N GLU A 38 9.61 6.11 -3.83
CA GLU A 38 9.31 4.86 -4.54
C GLU A 38 7.83 4.46 -4.42
N LYS A 39 7.30 4.43 -3.20
CA LYS A 39 5.88 4.12 -2.94
C LYS A 39 4.95 5.13 -3.59
N TYR A 40 5.34 6.41 -3.56
CA TYR A 40 4.56 7.49 -4.15
C TYR A 40 4.44 7.33 -5.67
N ARG A 41 5.56 7.06 -6.36
CA ARG A 41 5.56 6.76 -7.80
C ARG A 41 4.68 5.55 -8.13
N TYR A 42 4.82 4.47 -7.36
CA TYR A 42 4.01 3.26 -7.56
C TYR A 42 2.50 3.54 -7.47
N ILE A 43 2.04 4.30 -6.47
CA ILE A 43 0.62 4.64 -6.31
C ILE A 43 0.15 5.51 -7.48
N ARG A 44 0.96 6.50 -7.89
CA ARG A 44 0.62 7.40 -9.00
C ARG A 44 0.50 6.64 -10.32
N ASP A 45 1.42 5.72 -10.61
CA ASP A 45 1.37 4.89 -11.82
C ASP A 45 0.10 4.02 -11.84
N GLN A 46 -0.27 3.45 -10.70
CA GLN A 46 -1.55 2.71 -10.56
C GLN A 46 -2.78 3.60 -10.76
N GLN A 47 -2.74 4.87 -10.31
CA GLN A 47 -3.83 5.81 -10.54
C GLN A 47 -3.92 6.22 -12.02
N MET A 48 -2.79 6.41 -12.69
CA MET A 48 -2.76 6.67 -14.14
C MET A 48 -3.33 5.48 -14.92
N GLU A 49 -2.91 4.25 -14.60
CA GLU A 49 -3.42 3.04 -15.25
C GLU A 49 -4.93 2.81 -14.99
N ARG A 50 -5.44 3.25 -13.83
CA ARG A 50 -6.88 3.23 -13.55
C ARG A 50 -7.65 4.29 -14.33
N ARG A 51 -7.07 5.49 -14.49
CA ARG A 51 -7.66 6.55 -15.30
C ARG A 51 -7.70 6.18 -16.78
N GLU A 52 -6.64 5.57 -17.30
CA GLU A 52 -6.57 5.10 -18.70
C GLU A 52 -7.59 3.99 -19.00
N ARG A 53 -7.84 3.09 -18.04
CA ARG A 53 -8.87 2.06 -18.20
C ARG A 53 -10.29 2.60 -18.11
N GLY A 54 -10.46 3.77 -17.53
CA GLY A 54 -11.75 4.40 -17.27
C GLY A 54 -12.62 3.60 -16.29
N LEU A 55 -13.56 4.28 -15.64
CA LEU A 55 -14.64 3.61 -14.93
C LEU A 55 -15.87 3.73 -15.82
N MET A 56 -16.55 2.61 -16.11
CA MET A 56 -17.69 2.57 -17.05
C MET A 56 -18.82 3.59 -16.75
N PHE A 57 -18.83 4.21 -15.57
CA PHE A 57 -19.86 5.12 -15.09
C PHE A 57 -19.34 6.48 -14.58
N LEU A 58 -18.04 6.79 -14.73
CA LEU A 58 -17.47 8.10 -14.36
C LEU A 58 -16.64 8.64 -15.53
N ASP A 59 -16.80 9.92 -15.85
CA ASP A 59 -15.94 10.59 -16.83
C ASP A 59 -14.48 10.52 -16.38
N ASP A 60 -13.57 10.13 -17.29
CA ASP A 60 -12.14 9.94 -17.03
C ASP A 60 -11.44 11.18 -16.44
N GLY A 61 -12.04 12.36 -16.61
CA GLY A 61 -11.58 13.62 -16.03
C GLY A 61 -11.85 13.79 -14.52
N ASN A 62 -12.65 12.93 -13.89
CA ASN A 62 -13.06 13.08 -12.49
C ASN A 62 -12.27 12.18 -11.51
N LEU A 63 -11.25 11.47 -11.99
CA LEU A 63 -10.38 10.64 -11.15
C LEU A 63 -9.15 11.46 -10.70
N PRO A 64 -9.06 11.89 -9.44
CA PRO A 64 -7.90 12.63 -8.95
C PRO A 64 -6.68 11.73 -9.01
N VAL A 65 -5.64 12.21 -9.69
CA VAL A 65 -4.31 11.62 -9.70
C VAL A 65 -3.41 12.40 -8.76
N LEU A 66 -2.54 11.70 -8.03
CA LEU A 66 -1.53 12.34 -7.21
C LEU A 66 -0.59 13.21 -8.08
N PRO A 67 -0.17 14.39 -7.60
CA PRO A 67 0.81 15.24 -8.29
C PRO A 67 2.15 14.49 -8.42
N THR A 68 3.13 15.02 -9.15
CA THR A 68 4.47 14.43 -9.16
C THR A 68 5.12 14.53 -7.76
N TRP A 69 6.10 13.67 -7.48
CA TRP A 69 6.84 13.74 -6.21
C TRP A 69 7.61 15.06 -6.06
N GLU A 70 8.12 15.60 -7.16
CA GLU A 70 8.84 16.88 -7.18
C GLU A 70 7.90 18.05 -6.84
N GLU A 71 6.71 18.08 -7.43
CA GLU A 71 5.68 19.09 -7.13
C GLU A 71 5.19 18.98 -5.68
N GLN A 72 5.10 17.76 -5.14
CA GLN A 72 4.73 17.53 -3.74
C GLN A 72 5.79 18.09 -2.79
N ILE A 73 7.08 17.84 -3.03
CA ILE A 73 8.17 18.39 -2.21
C ILE A 73 8.15 19.92 -2.23
N GLN A 74 7.90 20.54 -3.39
CA GLN A 74 7.86 22.00 -3.52
C GLN A 74 6.67 22.65 -2.81
N GLN A 75 5.59 21.91 -2.55
CA GLN A 75 4.40 22.41 -1.85
C GLN A 75 4.50 22.33 -0.33
N LEU A 76 5.51 21.63 0.21
CA LEU A 76 5.67 21.51 1.65
C LEU A 76 6.26 22.83 2.19
N PRO A 77 5.66 23.42 3.24
CA PRO A 77 6.29 24.54 3.92
C PRO A 77 7.61 24.07 4.53
N GLU A 78 8.66 24.89 4.41
CA GLU A 78 9.92 24.63 5.10
C GLU A 78 9.64 24.47 6.59
N VAL A 79 9.89 23.26 7.12
CA VAL A 79 9.72 22.99 8.55
C VAL A 79 10.76 23.85 9.29
N PRO A 80 10.35 24.75 10.20
CA PRO A 80 11.29 25.53 10.99
C PRO A 80 12.18 24.58 11.79
N ALA A 81 13.50 24.74 11.69
CA ALA A 81 14.49 23.87 12.34
C ALA A 81 14.49 23.94 13.88
N ASP A 82 13.65 24.79 14.49
CA ASP A 82 13.67 25.09 15.93
C ASP A 82 12.95 24.06 16.82
N ASP A 83 12.17 23.13 16.26
CA ASP A 83 11.46 22.11 17.04
C ASP A 83 12.26 20.80 17.24
N ALA A 84 13.47 20.69 16.67
CA ALA A 84 14.28 19.45 16.69
C ALA A 84 15.24 19.31 17.89
N GLY A 85 15.15 20.16 18.91
CA GLY A 85 16.21 20.28 19.93
C GLY A 85 15.79 20.54 21.38
N GLN A 86 14.59 20.15 21.82
CA GLN A 86 14.19 20.25 23.23
C GLN A 86 13.61 18.92 23.76
N GLU A 87 14.46 17.92 23.95
CA GLU A 87 14.37 16.93 25.04
C GLU A 87 15.78 16.45 25.44
#